data_AF-A0A239AWR7-F1
#
_entry.id   AF-A0A239AWR7-F1
#
_cell.length_a   1.000
_cell.length_b   1.000
_cell.length_c   1.000
_cell.angle_alpha   90.00
_cell.angle_beta   90.00
_cell.angle_gamma   90.00
#
_symmetry.space_group_name_H-M   'P 1'
#
loop_
_entity.id
_entity.type
_entity.pdbx_description
1 polymer ?
#
loop_
_entity_poly.entity_id
_entity_poly.type
_entity_poly.pdbx_seq_one_letter_code
_entity_poly.pdbx_strand_id
1 'polypeptide(L)'
;MATAMQRPPPRASKAVFAVLLFYFLPITFSEDMLYAAELTVEMPLPAVALPLLDSVLLFISYLLVKLVWRQNIRVSRRHRVAWRIAAGGTVALDSIRAFVAVPIFGGAFYRIPAGLELATSTAYVASMAMLVLATFAVTPREAIRRRGEGWADFSATIPLLVGAFVSYMAAILWEGQIGIAAVRTDCAEDCSGSIDPEYFAQLSQIILLLLIGVGLESSHFRRALRSSAQRAGLAVMVLILFLGEVLALSALVRSNQGEADDVLNEGHEYFAFLFVVQAAAVGLAALAWALLANSSELSTSEHGDTRE
;
A
#
# COMPACT_ATOMS: atom_id res chain seq x y z
N MET A 1 4.82 31.47 -28.95
CA MET A 1 5.82 31.55 -27.86
C MET A 1 5.64 30.32 -26.99
N ALA A 2 6.41 29.26 -27.25
CA ALA A 2 6.33 28.02 -26.47
C ALA A 2 7.12 28.20 -25.18
N THR A 3 6.43 28.27 -24.04
CA THR A 3 7.04 28.20 -22.71
C THR A 3 7.76 26.86 -22.60
N ALA A 4 9.10 26.90 -22.65
CA ALA A 4 9.93 25.71 -22.48
C ALA A 4 9.54 25.00 -21.19
N MET A 5 8.98 23.79 -21.32
CA MET A 5 8.52 22.97 -20.21
C MET A 5 9.75 22.56 -19.40
N GLN A 6 10.06 23.33 -18.36
CA GLN A 6 11.26 23.20 -17.56
C GLN A 6 11.18 21.87 -16.80
N ARG A 7 12.05 20.91 -17.17
CA ARG A 7 12.11 19.61 -16.48
C ARG A 7 12.34 19.86 -14.99
N PRO A 8 11.57 19.22 -14.09
CA PRO A 8 11.78 19.38 -12.66
C PRO A 8 13.19 18.92 -12.28
N PRO A 9 13.85 19.58 -11.32
CA PRO A 9 15.20 19.24 -10.92
C PRO A 9 15.26 17.80 -10.36
N PRO A 10 16.36 17.06 -10.56
CA PRO A 10 16.48 15.65 -10.19
C PRO A 10 16.25 15.36 -8.69
N ARG A 11 16.40 16.37 -7.83
CA ARG A 11 16.13 16.27 -6.38
C ARG A 11 14.65 16.08 -6.05
N ALA A 12 13.73 16.56 -6.90
CA ALA A 12 12.29 16.41 -6.69
C ALA A 12 11.84 14.95 -6.77
N SER A 13 12.43 14.20 -7.71
CA SER A 13 12.07 12.79 -7.93
C SER A 13 12.40 11.91 -6.74
N LYS A 14 13.53 12.16 -6.06
CA LYS A 14 13.95 11.39 -4.89
C LYS A 14 13.04 11.64 -3.69
N ALA A 15 12.65 12.89 -3.46
CA ALA A 15 11.75 13.23 -2.36
C ALA A 15 10.36 12.64 -2.56
N VAL A 16 9.81 12.72 -3.78
CA VAL A 16 8.51 12.10 -4.09
C VAL A 16 8.56 10.58 -3.95
N PHE A 17 9.62 9.93 -4.46
CA PHE A 17 9.84 8.50 -4.25
C PHE A 17 9.87 8.13 -2.76
N ALA A 18 10.65 8.86 -1.96
CA ALA A 18 10.72 8.62 -0.52
C ALA A 18 9.36 8.79 0.17
N VAL A 19 8.57 9.81 -0.20
CA VAL A 19 7.21 10.01 0.36
C VAL A 19 6.29 8.84 0.02
N LEU A 20 6.24 8.44 -1.27
CA LEU A 20 5.38 7.34 -1.69
C LEU A 20 5.82 6.01 -1.04
N LEU A 21 7.13 5.75 -1.02
CA LEU A 21 7.69 4.60 -0.33
C LEU A 21 7.24 4.56 1.14
N PHE A 22 7.26 5.70 1.82
CA PHE A 22 6.88 5.81 3.22
C PHE A 22 5.38 5.60 3.44
N TYR A 23 4.52 6.08 2.53
CA TYR A 23 3.08 5.84 2.64
C TYR A 23 2.71 4.36 2.43
N PHE A 24 3.28 3.72 1.40
CA PHE A 24 2.84 2.39 0.95
C PHE A 24 3.58 1.21 1.59
N LEU A 25 4.63 1.47 2.38
CA LEU A 25 5.32 0.46 3.18
C LEU A 25 5.10 0.70 4.69
N PRO A 26 5.88 1.54 5.39
CA PRO A 26 5.82 1.57 6.85
C PRO A 26 4.49 2.09 7.40
N ILE A 27 3.80 3.02 6.71
CA ILE A 27 2.48 3.51 7.17
C ILE A 27 1.37 2.50 6.86
N THR A 28 1.42 1.81 5.72
CA THR A 28 0.39 0.82 5.38
C THR A 28 0.44 -0.38 6.32
N PHE A 29 1.66 -0.82 6.68
CA PHE A 29 1.90 -2.02 7.49
C PHE A 29 2.27 -1.71 8.94
N SER A 30 2.02 -0.50 9.46
CA SER A 30 2.44 -0.14 10.82
C SER A 30 1.80 -1.03 11.88
N GLU A 31 0.50 -1.32 11.72
CA GLU A 31 -0.23 -2.28 12.55
C GLU A 31 0.33 -3.69 12.40
N ASP A 32 0.47 -4.18 11.17
CA ASP A 32 0.97 -5.53 10.88
C ASP A 32 2.41 -5.75 11.39
N MET A 33 3.23 -4.69 11.40
CA MET A 33 4.60 -4.73 11.94
C MET A 33 4.61 -4.83 13.47
N LEU A 34 3.73 -4.09 14.16
CA LEU A 34 3.59 -4.20 15.61
C LEU A 34 3.01 -5.56 15.99
N TYR A 35 2.06 -6.02 15.20
CA TYR A 35 1.47 -7.34 15.32
C TYR A 35 2.51 -8.46 15.22
N ALA A 36 3.28 -8.47 14.13
CA ALA A 36 4.37 -9.43 13.95
C ALA A 36 5.43 -9.33 15.07
N ALA A 37 5.68 -8.13 15.61
CA ALA A 37 6.58 -7.93 16.74
C ALA A 37 6.02 -8.52 18.04
N GLU A 38 4.72 -8.37 18.32
CA GLU A 38 4.04 -9.01 19.46
C GLU A 38 4.16 -10.53 19.38
N LEU A 39 3.89 -11.12 18.21
CA LEU A 39 4.05 -12.56 17.97
C LEU A 39 5.49 -13.03 18.17
N THR A 40 6.48 -12.22 17.79
CA THR A 40 7.90 -12.59 17.91
C THR A 40 8.42 -12.49 19.35
N VAL A 41 7.92 -11.54 20.13
CA VAL A 41 8.42 -11.25 21.48
C VAL A 41 7.57 -11.90 22.57
N GLU A 42 6.41 -12.47 22.22
CA GLU A 42 5.44 -13.10 23.14
C GLU A 42 4.99 -12.16 24.28
N MET A 43 5.07 -10.85 24.05
CA MET A 43 4.66 -9.83 25.02
C MET A 43 3.68 -8.85 24.37
N PRO A 44 2.52 -8.58 25.01
CA PRO A 44 1.59 -7.59 24.49
C PRO A 44 2.24 -6.20 24.51
N LEU A 45 2.17 -5.48 23.39
CA LEU A 45 2.63 -4.10 23.34
C LEU A 45 1.59 -3.21 24.03
N PRO A 46 2.03 -2.07 24.61
CA PRO A 46 1.10 -1.13 25.21
C PRO A 46 0.18 -0.56 24.12
N ALA A 47 -1.10 -0.34 24.42
CA ALA A 47 -2.08 0.21 23.47
C ALA A 47 -1.65 1.54 22.80
N VAL A 48 -0.75 2.29 23.43
CA VAL A 48 -0.19 3.53 22.87
C VAL A 48 0.83 3.29 21.73
N ALA A 49 1.33 2.07 21.55
CA ALA A 49 2.39 1.75 20.60
C ALA A 49 2.00 2.09 19.15
N LEU A 50 0.80 1.68 18.72
CA LEU A 50 0.28 1.94 17.37
C LEU A 50 0.13 3.44 17.06
N PRO A 51 -0.68 4.23 17.81
CA PRO A 51 -0.83 5.65 17.51
C PRO A 51 0.48 6.43 17.66
N LEU A 52 1.41 5.97 18.51
CA LEU A 52 2.73 6.57 18.64
C LEU A 52 3.60 6.29 17.40
N LEU A 53 3.64 5.04 16.93
CA LEU A 53 4.37 4.66 15.73
C LEU A 53 3.86 5.46 14.53
N ASP A 54 2.54 5.51 14.32
CA ASP A 54 1.92 6.25 13.22
C ASP A 54 2.19 7.76 13.31
N SER A 55 2.16 8.32 14.52
CA SER A 55 2.52 9.73 14.73
C SER A 55 3.97 10.02 14.33
N VAL A 56 4.90 9.13 14.67
CA VAL A 56 6.32 9.26 14.28
C VAL A 56 6.47 9.10 12.77
N LEU A 57 5.81 8.10 12.17
CA LEU A 57 5.88 7.86 10.73
C LEU A 57 5.29 9.02 9.93
N LEU A 58 4.13 9.55 10.34
CA LEU A 58 3.50 10.72 9.72
C LEU A 58 4.32 11.98 9.93
N PHE A 59 5.00 12.14 11.08
CA PHE A 59 5.93 13.26 11.28
C PHE A 59 7.11 13.19 10.32
N ILE A 60 7.73 12.01 10.15
CA ILE A 60 8.81 11.81 9.16
C ILE A 60 8.28 12.09 7.74
N SER A 61 7.11 11.56 7.40
CA SER A 61 6.46 11.81 6.10
C SER A 61 6.18 13.30 5.88
N TYR A 62 5.74 14.04 6.91
CA TYR A 62 5.55 15.48 6.85
C TYR A 62 6.85 16.22 6.48
N LEU A 63 7.98 15.82 7.06
CA LEU A 63 9.28 16.41 6.74
C LEU A 63 9.66 16.16 5.27
N LEU A 64 9.43 14.93 4.77
CA LEU A 64 9.66 14.58 3.36
C LEU A 64 8.72 15.36 2.42
N VAL A 65 7.44 15.43 2.74
CA VAL A 65 6.44 16.21 1.98
C VAL A 65 6.78 17.69 1.95
N LYS A 66 7.30 18.25 3.06
CA LYS A 66 7.77 19.64 3.11
C LYS A 66 8.91 19.88 2.13
N LEU A 67 9.79 18.91 1.88
CA LEU A 67 10.83 19.00 0.85
C LEU A 67 10.23 19.03 -0.56
N VAL A 68 9.21 18.21 -0.82
CA VAL A 68 8.47 18.21 -2.08
C VAL A 68 7.75 19.55 -2.30
N TRP A 69 7.05 20.04 -1.28
CA TRP A 69 6.31 21.31 -1.35
C TRP A 69 7.21 22.53 -1.51
N ARG A 70 8.43 22.53 -0.96
CA ARG A 70 9.40 23.61 -1.19
C ARG A 70 9.79 23.75 -2.66
N GLN A 71 9.73 22.66 -3.42
CA GLN A 71 10.09 22.64 -4.83
C GLN A 71 8.88 22.87 -5.74
N ASN A 72 7.66 22.72 -5.21
CA ASN A 72 6.42 22.89 -5.95
C ASN A 72 5.72 24.21 -5.56
N ILE A 73 5.81 25.22 -6.44
CA ILE A 73 5.25 26.58 -6.23
C ILE A 73 3.72 26.56 -6.02
N ARG A 74 3.04 25.46 -6.37
CA ARG A 74 1.57 25.39 -6.44
C ARG A 74 0.88 24.99 -5.13
N VAL A 75 1.63 24.71 -4.07
CA VAL A 75 1.07 24.18 -2.82
C VAL A 75 0.41 25.29 -2.01
N SER A 76 -0.91 25.43 -2.16
CA SER A 76 -1.71 26.36 -1.35
C SER A 76 -1.82 25.97 0.14
N ARG A 77 -2.26 26.91 0.99
CA ARG A 77 -2.60 26.64 2.40
C ARG A 77 -3.63 25.52 2.56
N ARG A 78 -4.56 25.38 1.60
CA ARG A 78 -5.63 24.37 1.65
C ARG A 78 -5.07 22.95 1.59
N HIS A 79 -4.08 22.69 0.72
CA HIS A 79 -3.43 21.37 0.63
C HIS A 79 -2.70 21.01 1.92
N ARG A 80 -2.03 21.98 2.55
CA ARG A 80 -1.35 21.77 3.84
C ARG A 80 -2.32 21.45 4.97
N VAL A 81 -3.50 22.09 4.98
CA VAL A 81 -4.57 21.79 5.94
C VAL A 81 -5.17 20.42 5.66
N ALA A 82 -5.46 20.10 4.40
CA ALA A 82 -5.98 18.78 4.01
C ALA A 82 -5.03 17.65 4.41
N TRP A 83 -3.72 17.82 4.20
CA TRP A 83 -2.71 16.86 4.64
C TRP A 83 -2.76 16.64 6.16
N ARG A 84 -2.85 17.72 6.95
CA ARG A 84 -2.93 17.62 8.41
C ARG A 84 -4.22 16.96 8.89
N ILE A 85 -5.34 17.22 8.22
CA ILE A 85 -6.62 16.57 8.53
C ILE A 85 -6.52 15.08 8.23
N ALA A 86 -5.95 14.69 7.08
CA ALA A 86 -5.77 13.29 6.73
C ALA A 86 -4.83 12.56 7.70
N ALA A 87 -3.68 13.17 8.03
CA ALA A 87 -2.75 12.62 9.02
C ALA A 87 -3.38 12.50 10.42
N GLY A 88 -4.10 13.54 10.85
CA GLY A 88 -4.85 13.49 12.11
C GLY A 88 -5.97 12.46 12.10
N GLY A 89 -6.59 12.22 10.93
CA GLY A 89 -7.57 11.16 10.72
C GLY A 89 -6.98 9.77 10.94
N THR A 90 -5.82 9.48 10.35
CA THR A 90 -5.09 8.22 10.57
C THR A 90 -4.81 7.98 12.05
N VAL A 91 -4.14 8.92 12.74
CA VAL A 91 -3.83 8.78 14.17
C VAL A 91 -5.09 8.67 15.04
N ALA A 92 -6.17 9.36 14.67
CA ALA A 92 -7.44 9.27 15.37
C ALA A 92 -8.08 7.88 15.19
N LEU A 93 -8.00 7.29 14.00
CA LEU A 93 -8.46 5.91 13.76
C LEU A 93 -7.66 4.92 14.62
N ASP A 94 -6.33 5.06 14.68
CA ASP A 94 -5.48 4.20 15.52
C ASP A 94 -5.83 4.35 17.00
N SER A 95 -6.04 5.59 17.44
CA SER A 95 -6.39 5.88 18.83
C SER A 95 -7.75 5.32 19.18
N ILE A 96 -8.74 5.43 18.30
CA ILE A 96 -10.08 4.84 18.51
C ILE A 96 -9.96 3.31 18.55
N ARG A 97 -9.21 2.70 17.64
CA ARG A 97 -9.00 1.25 17.61
C ARG A 97 -8.35 0.79 18.91
N ALA A 98 -7.22 1.37 19.29
CA ALA A 98 -6.44 0.97 20.46
C ALA A 98 -7.12 1.25 21.81
N PHE A 99 -7.77 2.41 21.99
CA PHE A 99 -8.31 2.82 23.29
C PHE A 99 -9.82 2.58 23.45
N VAL A 100 -10.55 2.36 22.35
CA VAL A 100 -12.02 2.18 22.40
C VAL A 100 -12.40 0.79 21.91
N ALA A 101 -12.00 0.40 20.70
CA ALA A 101 -12.42 -0.88 20.13
C ALA A 101 -11.84 -2.06 20.92
N VAL A 102 -10.52 -2.09 21.14
CA VAL A 102 -9.86 -3.21 21.84
C VAL A 102 -10.44 -3.44 23.25
N PRO A 103 -10.59 -2.43 24.13
CA PRO A 103 -11.18 -2.66 25.45
C PRO A 103 -12.64 -3.12 25.41
N ILE A 104 -13.46 -2.59 24.48
CA ILE A 104 -14.90 -2.95 24.38
C ILE A 104 -15.08 -4.41 23.96
N PHE A 105 -14.24 -4.90 23.04
CA PHE A 105 -14.38 -6.25 22.48
C PHE A 105 -13.54 -7.32 23.20
N GLY A 106 -13.06 -7.04 24.42
CA GLY A 106 -12.46 -8.04 25.30
C GLY A 106 -10.93 -8.11 25.27
N GLY A 107 -10.25 -7.02 24.92
CA GLY A 107 -8.82 -6.82 25.18
C GLY A 107 -7.86 -7.47 24.19
N ALA A 108 -8.35 -8.23 23.21
CA ALA A 108 -7.53 -8.77 22.13
C ALA A 108 -7.90 -8.07 20.81
N PHE A 109 -6.90 -7.66 20.03
CA PHE A 109 -7.09 -6.95 18.76
C PHE A 109 -8.05 -7.68 17.78
N TYR A 110 -8.12 -9.00 17.87
CA TYR A 110 -8.81 -9.91 16.94
C TYR A 110 -10.32 -10.07 17.10
N ARG A 111 -10.94 -9.40 18.08
CA ARG A 111 -12.38 -9.58 18.36
C ARG A 111 -13.25 -8.47 17.78
N ILE A 112 -12.67 -7.60 16.96
CA ILE A 112 -13.44 -6.55 16.31
C ILE A 112 -14.33 -7.21 15.24
N PRO A 113 -15.63 -6.85 15.16
CA PRO A 113 -16.49 -7.38 14.10
C PRO A 113 -15.92 -7.05 12.72
N ALA A 114 -15.87 -8.03 11.81
CA ALA A 114 -15.29 -7.87 10.47
C ALA A 114 -15.85 -6.66 9.69
N GLY A 115 -17.12 -6.31 9.90
CA GLY A 115 -17.72 -5.10 9.31
C GLY A 115 -17.09 -3.79 9.80
N LEU A 116 -16.72 -3.71 11.09
CA LEU A 116 -16.03 -2.55 11.64
C LEU A 116 -14.56 -2.51 11.18
N GLU A 117 -13.90 -3.65 11.05
CA GLU A 117 -12.55 -3.73 10.48
C GLU A 117 -12.53 -3.31 9.01
N LEU A 118 -13.52 -3.74 8.21
CA LEU A 118 -13.68 -3.30 6.83
C LEU A 118 -13.91 -1.79 6.75
N ALA A 119 -14.75 -1.25 7.63
CA ALA A 119 -15.03 0.19 7.69
C ALA A 119 -13.79 1.01 8.06
N THR A 120 -13.03 0.56 9.07
CA THR A 120 -11.78 1.23 9.49
C THR A 120 -10.72 1.12 8.40
N SER A 121 -10.51 -0.05 7.80
CA SER A 121 -9.62 -0.27 6.65
C SER A 121 -9.94 0.66 5.47
N THR A 122 -11.23 0.80 5.16
CA THR A 122 -11.70 1.73 4.12
C THR A 122 -11.38 3.19 4.49
N ALA A 123 -11.56 3.55 5.76
CA ALA A 123 -11.23 4.88 6.26
C ALA A 123 -9.71 5.17 6.25
N TYR A 124 -8.86 4.17 6.53
CA TYR A 124 -7.40 4.28 6.40
C TYR A 124 -7.00 4.52 4.94
N VAL A 125 -7.48 3.72 4.00
CA VAL A 125 -7.17 3.91 2.57
C VAL A 125 -7.69 5.25 2.06
N ALA A 126 -8.87 5.69 2.49
CA ALA A 126 -9.38 7.01 2.17
C ALA A 126 -8.49 8.13 2.73
N SER A 127 -8.02 7.99 3.98
CA SER A 127 -7.08 8.93 4.60
C SER A 127 -5.74 8.96 3.86
N MET A 128 -5.23 7.80 3.45
CA MET A 128 -4.00 7.67 2.68
C MET A 128 -4.14 8.28 1.28
N ALA A 129 -5.25 8.03 0.59
CA ALA A 129 -5.57 8.68 -0.68
C ALA A 129 -5.60 10.22 -0.53
N MET A 130 -6.17 10.72 0.58
CA MET A 130 -6.17 12.15 0.91
C MET A 130 -4.76 12.69 1.19
N LEU A 131 -3.87 11.94 1.85
CA LEU A 131 -2.47 12.30 2.04
C LEU A 131 -1.74 12.41 0.69
N VAL A 132 -1.96 11.47 -0.22
CA VAL A 132 -1.36 11.48 -1.55
C VAL A 132 -1.90 12.63 -2.41
N LEU A 133 -3.21 12.86 -2.42
CA LEU A 133 -3.85 14.01 -3.08
C LEU A 133 -3.25 15.34 -2.59
N ALA A 134 -3.15 15.51 -1.27
CA ALA A 134 -2.60 16.72 -0.69
C ALA A 134 -1.09 16.89 -1.00
N THR A 135 -0.35 15.77 -1.09
CA THR A 135 1.06 15.75 -1.49
C THR A 135 1.23 16.30 -2.91
N PHE A 136 0.37 15.89 -3.85
CA PHE A 136 0.40 16.34 -5.24
C PHE A 136 -0.39 17.62 -5.53
N ALA A 137 -0.85 18.31 -4.49
CA ALA A 137 -1.64 19.53 -4.60
C ALA A 137 -2.90 19.36 -5.47
N VAL A 138 -3.56 18.20 -5.36
CA VAL A 138 -4.83 17.89 -6.00
C VAL A 138 -5.94 17.99 -4.96
N THR A 139 -7.01 18.70 -5.28
CA THR A 139 -8.20 18.74 -4.42
C THR A 139 -9.11 17.53 -4.68
N PRO A 140 -9.91 17.07 -3.69
CA PRO A 140 -10.83 15.96 -3.89
C PRO A 140 -11.81 16.19 -5.06
N ARG A 141 -12.24 17.43 -5.26
CA ARG A 141 -13.12 17.81 -6.38
C ARG A 141 -12.44 17.65 -7.74
N GLU A 142 -11.16 17.99 -7.84
CA GLU A 142 -10.36 17.79 -9.07
C GLU A 142 -10.16 16.31 -9.35
N ALA A 143 -9.89 15.52 -8.30
CA ALA A 143 -9.76 14.08 -8.39
C ALA A 143 -11.06 13.41 -8.89
N ILE A 144 -12.21 13.74 -8.30
CA ILE A 144 -13.52 13.21 -8.72
C ILE A 144 -13.82 13.56 -10.19
N ARG A 145 -13.47 14.79 -10.60
CA ARG A 145 -13.67 15.24 -11.99
C ARG A 145 -12.62 14.71 -12.95
N ARG A 146 -11.60 13.98 -12.47
CA ARG A 146 -10.45 13.49 -13.25
C ARG A 146 -9.76 14.62 -14.04
N ARG A 147 -9.62 15.79 -13.42
CA ARG A 147 -9.13 17.02 -14.05
C ARG A 147 -8.02 17.66 -13.22
N GLY A 148 -7.23 18.51 -13.88
CA GLY A 148 -6.14 19.27 -13.26
C GLY A 148 -4.78 18.62 -13.50
N GLU A 149 -3.74 19.44 -13.50
CA GLU A 149 -2.38 18.99 -13.84
C GLU A 149 -1.84 17.93 -12.87
N GLY A 150 -2.27 17.94 -11.60
CA GLY A 150 -1.86 16.94 -10.61
C GLY A 150 -2.65 15.63 -10.68
N TRP A 151 -3.74 15.55 -11.46
CA TRP A 151 -4.53 14.31 -11.57
C TRP A 151 -3.70 13.17 -12.15
N ALA A 152 -2.86 13.45 -13.16
CA ALA A 152 -1.99 12.44 -13.78
C ALA A 152 -0.94 11.88 -12.81
N ASP A 153 -0.52 12.69 -11.83
CA ASP A 153 0.42 12.28 -10.79
C ASP A 153 -0.26 11.44 -9.72
N PHE A 154 -1.46 11.84 -9.29
CA PHE A 154 -2.27 11.08 -8.35
C PHE A 154 -2.75 9.75 -8.96
N SER A 155 -3.22 9.75 -10.20
CA SER A 155 -3.79 8.55 -10.83
C SER A 155 -2.77 7.42 -10.95
N ALA A 156 -1.48 7.75 -11.13
CA ALA A 156 -0.38 6.77 -11.12
C ALA A 156 -0.17 6.08 -9.77
N THR A 157 -0.77 6.59 -8.68
CA THR A 157 -0.73 5.95 -7.35
C THR A 157 -1.95 5.08 -7.04
N ILE A 158 -2.96 5.07 -7.92
CA ILE A 158 -4.18 4.26 -7.72
C ILE A 158 -3.85 2.77 -7.55
N PRO A 159 -2.97 2.14 -8.34
CA PRO A 159 -2.61 0.74 -8.13
C PRO A 159 -2.06 0.44 -6.73
N LEU A 160 -1.27 1.37 -6.19
CA LEU A 160 -0.71 1.26 -4.84
C LEU A 160 -1.81 1.36 -3.77
N LEU A 161 -2.80 2.26 -3.95
CA LEU A 161 -3.95 2.37 -3.04
C LEU A 161 -4.83 1.13 -3.07
N VAL A 162 -5.04 0.54 -4.26
CA VAL A 162 -5.77 -0.72 -4.41
C VAL A 162 -5.01 -1.85 -3.70
N GLY A 163 -3.69 -1.94 -3.90
CA GLY A 163 -2.86 -2.91 -3.20
C GLY A 163 -2.97 -2.81 -1.68
N ALA A 164 -2.84 -1.60 -1.12
CA ALA A 164 -2.99 -1.36 0.31
C ALA A 164 -4.39 -1.73 0.83
N PHE A 165 -5.45 -1.46 0.06
CA PHE A 165 -6.80 -1.87 0.44
C PHE A 165 -6.94 -3.40 0.48
N VAL A 166 -6.44 -4.10 -0.54
CA VAL A 166 -6.51 -5.56 -0.61
C VAL A 166 -5.64 -6.21 0.47
N SER A 167 -4.50 -5.61 0.85
CA SER A 167 -3.71 -6.10 1.98
C SER A 167 -4.45 -5.97 3.32
N TYR A 168 -5.18 -4.87 3.55
CA TYR A 168 -6.05 -4.79 4.72
C TYR A 168 -7.16 -5.85 4.71
N MET A 169 -7.72 -6.17 3.54
CA MET A 169 -8.70 -7.26 3.43
C MET A 169 -8.06 -8.62 3.73
N ALA A 170 -6.80 -8.82 3.33
CA ALA A 170 -6.04 -10.01 3.65
C ALA A 170 -5.76 -10.12 5.16
N ALA A 171 -5.48 -9.01 5.84
CA ALA A 171 -5.32 -8.98 7.30
C ALA A 171 -6.61 -9.40 8.02
N ILE A 172 -7.76 -8.84 7.62
CA ILE A 172 -9.08 -9.23 8.15
C ILE A 172 -9.34 -10.74 7.91
N LEU A 173 -9.01 -11.24 6.73
CA LEU A 173 -9.18 -12.66 6.41
C LEU A 173 -8.25 -13.54 7.27
N TRP A 174 -7.01 -13.11 7.47
CA TRP A 174 -6.05 -13.79 8.32
C TRP A 174 -6.58 -13.90 9.75
N GLU A 175 -6.89 -12.77 10.36
CA GLU A 175 -7.34 -12.68 11.75
C GLU A 175 -8.67 -13.40 11.97
N GLY A 176 -9.58 -13.32 11.00
CA GLY A 176 -10.93 -13.88 11.12
C GLY A 176 -11.07 -15.36 10.75
N GLN A 177 -10.17 -15.93 9.94
CA GLN A 177 -10.34 -17.28 9.39
C GLN A 177 -9.08 -18.15 9.49
N ILE A 178 -7.90 -17.60 9.19
CA ILE A 178 -6.67 -18.39 9.03
C ILE A 178 -5.96 -18.54 10.38
N GLY A 179 -5.64 -17.44 11.06
CA GLY A 179 -4.87 -17.42 12.30
C GLY A 179 -5.57 -18.14 13.47
N ILE A 180 -6.90 -18.14 13.51
CA ILE A 180 -7.67 -18.84 14.55
C ILE A 180 -7.56 -20.37 14.41
N ALA A 181 -7.36 -20.88 13.19
CA ALA A 181 -7.17 -22.31 12.93
C ALA A 181 -5.71 -22.77 13.13
N ALA A 182 -4.78 -21.82 13.29
CA ALA A 182 -3.33 -22.05 13.37
C ALA A 182 -2.80 -22.36 14.78
N VAL A 183 -3.58 -23.04 15.63
CA VAL A 183 -3.08 -23.56 16.91
C VAL A 183 -2.10 -24.70 16.62
N ARG A 184 -0.83 -24.33 16.40
CA ARG A 184 0.31 -25.19 16.03
C ARG A 184 0.92 -25.92 17.23
N THR A 185 0.09 -26.52 18.07
CA THR A 185 0.58 -27.38 19.15
C THR A 185 0.50 -28.83 18.68
N ASP A 186 1.66 -29.40 18.34
CA ASP A 186 1.90 -30.78 17.89
C ASP A 186 1.31 -31.15 16.51
N CYS A 187 2.03 -30.76 15.45
CA CYS A 187 1.75 -31.07 14.04
C CYS A 187 2.07 -32.54 13.66
N ALA A 188 1.62 -33.52 14.46
CA ALA A 188 1.80 -34.93 14.15
C ALA A 188 0.75 -35.48 13.16
N GLU A 189 -0.45 -34.89 13.10
CA GLU A 189 -1.55 -35.41 12.26
C GLU A 189 -2.37 -34.36 11.48
N ASP A 190 -2.44 -33.09 11.88
CA ASP A 190 -3.21 -32.06 11.14
C ASP A 190 -2.67 -30.63 11.34
N CYS A 191 -1.84 -30.13 10.41
CA CYS A 191 -1.47 -28.70 10.36
C CYS A 191 -2.53 -27.86 9.63
N SER A 192 -3.78 -27.91 10.09
CA SER A 192 -4.94 -27.33 9.38
C SER A 192 -5.06 -25.79 9.41
N GLY A 193 -4.02 -25.07 9.85
CA GLY A 193 -4.07 -23.61 10.01
C GLY A 193 -2.91 -22.81 9.44
N SER A 194 -1.91 -23.47 8.84
CA SER A 194 -0.87 -22.77 8.08
C SER A 194 -1.33 -22.47 6.66
N ILE A 195 -0.79 -21.42 6.04
CA ILE A 195 -0.92 -21.20 4.61
C ILE A 195 -0.24 -22.34 3.88
N ASP A 196 -0.97 -22.96 2.95
CA ASP A 196 -0.42 -24.02 2.09
C ASP A 196 0.81 -23.49 1.33
N PRO A 197 1.97 -24.14 1.41
CA PRO A 197 3.15 -23.75 0.64
C PRO A 197 2.89 -23.59 -0.86
N GLU A 198 1.94 -24.36 -1.41
CA GLU A 198 1.50 -24.26 -2.81
C GLU A 198 0.95 -22.87 -3.14
N TYR A 199 0.31 -22.18 -2.18
CA TYR A 199 -0.14 -20.79 -2.35
C TYR A 199 1.04 -19.86 -2.66
N PHE A 200 2.13 -19.96 -1.89
CA PHE A 200 3.32 -19.12 -2.11
C PHE A 200 4.04 -19.49 -3.41
N ALA A 201 4.04 -20.77 -3.79
CA ALA A 201 4.60 -21.23 -5.07
C ALA A 201 3.83 -20.64 -6.26
N GLN A 202 2.50 -20.67 -6.21
CA GLN A 202 1.64 -20.10 -7.25
C GLN A 202 1.78 -18.57 -7.32
N LEU A 203 1.79 -17.88 -6.18
CA LEU A 203 1.92 -16.43 -6.18
C LEU A 203 3.31 -15.95 -6.57
N SER A 204 4.39 -16.67 -6.27
CA SER A 204 5.73 -16.36 -6.80
C SER A 204 5.74 -16.39 -8.34
N GLN A 205 5.11 -17.40 -8.95
CA GLN A 205 4.98 -17.45 -10.41
C GLN A 205 4.16 -16.27 -10.97
N ILE A 206 3.04 -15.93 -10.31
CA ILE A 206 2.19 -14.81 -10.72
C ILE A 206 2.92 -13.47 -10.56
N ILE A 207 3.58 -13.22 -9.43
CA ILE A 207 4.29 -11.97 -9.16
C ILE A 207 5.41 -11.77 -10.17
N LEU A 208 6.16 -12.83 -10.52
CA LEU A 208 7.18 -12.74 -11.56
C LEU A 208 6.59 -12.35 -12.93
N LEU A 209 5.46 -12.95 -13.31
CA LEU A 209 4.73 -12.57 -14.53
C LEU A 209 4.23 -11.12 -14.48
N LEU A 210 3.73 -10.67 -13.33
CA LEU A 210 3.31 -9.27 -13.11
C LEU A 210 4.48 -8.30 -13.19
N LEU A 211 5.65 -8.67 -12.64
CA LEU A 211 6.88 -7.87 -12.73
C LEU A 211 7.31 -7.70 -14.19
N ILE A 212 7.26 -8.78 -14.97
CA ILE A 212 7.53 -8.75 -16.42
C ILE A 212 6.49 -7.89 -17.13
N GLY A 213 5.19 -8.08 -16.86
CA GLY A 213 4.11 -7.31 -17.46
C GLY A 213 4.23 -5.82 -17.18
N VAL A 214 4.37 -5.44 -15.91
CA VAL A 214 4.61 -4.05 -15.49
C VAL A 214 5.90 -3.52 -16.08
N GLY A 215 6.95 -4.33 -16.21
CA GLY A 215 8.22 -3.95 -16.85
C GLY A 215 8.10 -3.71 -18.36
N LEU A 216 7.38 -4.57 -19.09
CA LEU A 216 7.12 -4.41 -20.52
C LEU A 216 6.24 -3.18 -20.77
N GLU A 217 5.19 -3.02 -19.97
CA GLU A 217 4.33 -1.83 -20.01
C GLU A 217 5.08 -0.59 -19.50
N SER A 218 6.12 -0.72 -18.67
CA SER A 218 6.96 0.42 -18.27
C SER A 218 7.71 1.05 -19.45
N SER A 219 8.01 0.25 -20.47
CA SER A 219 8.58 0.75 -21.71
C SER A 219 7.59 1.64 -22.48
N HIS A 220 6.30 1.31 -22.38
CA HIS A 220 5.17 2.09 -22.87
C HIS A 220 4.95 3.34 -21.99
N PHE A 221 4.92 3.15 -20.67
CA PHE A 221 4.86 4.23 -19.68
C PHE A 221 6.01 5.21 -19.87
N ARG A 222 7.22 4.83 -20.28
CA ARG A 222 8.32 5.79 -20.56
C ARG A 222 7.93 6.94 -21.49
N ARG A 223 6.98 6.73 -22.42
CA ARG A 223 6.44 7.79 -23.28
C ARG A 223 5.36 8.63 -22.59
N ALA A 224 4.64 8.06 -21.63
CA ALA A 224 3.57 8.70 -20.84
C ALA A 224 4.05 9.28 -19.48
N LEU A 225 5.20 8.86 -18.95
CA LEU A 225 5.79 9.24 -17.66
C LEU A 225 6.44 10.62 -17.79
N ARG A 226 5.60 11.65 -17.91
CA ARG A 226 6.04 13.03 -18.08
C ARG A 226 6.53 13.62 -16.76
N SER A 227 6.04 13.12 -15.62
CA SER A 227 6.34 13.71 -14.31
C SER A 227 7.33 12.86 -13.48
N SER A 228 7.92 13.49 -12.46
CA SER A 228 8.69 12.78 -11.43
C SER A 228 7.84 11.90 -10.54
N ALA A 229 6.56 12.24 -10.34
CA ALA A 229 5.65 11.50 -9.47
C ALA A 229 5.27 10.15 -10.07
N GLN A 230 4.96 10.11 -11.37
CA GLN A 230 4.62 8.86 -12.03
C GLN A 230 5.81 7.89 -12.06
N ARG A 231 7.04 8.41 -12.28
CA ARG A 231 8.27 7.60 -12.21
C ARG A 231 8.54 7.06 -10.81
N ALA A 232 8.31 7.89 -9.79
CA ALA A 232 8.40 7.48 -8.40
C ALA A 232 7.35 6.40 -8.07
N GLY A 233 6.10 6.57 -8.50
CA GLY A 233 5.03 5.59 -8.32
C GLY A 233 5.37 4.24 -8.96
N LEU A 234 5.84 4.24 -10.21
CA LEU A 234 6.32 3.03 -10.88
C LEU A 234 7.47 2.36 -10.12
N ALA A 235 8.46 3.13 -9.66
CA ALA A 235 9.57 2.56 -8.89
C ALA A 235 9.10 1.93 -7.57
N VAL A 236 8.12 2.54 -6.88
CA VAL A 236 7.53 1.96 -5.67
C VAL A 236 6.73 0.70 -5.98
N MET A 237 5.94 0.67 -7.06
CA MET A 237 5.22 -0.54 -7.50
C MET A 237 6.17 -1.71 -7.78
N VAL A 238 7.24 -1.46 -8.54
CA VAL A 238 8.27 -2.48 -8.84
C VAL A 238 8.95 -2.96 -7.56
N LEU A 239 9.24 -2.06 -6.62
CA LEU A 239 9.82 -2.44 -5.34
C LEU A 239 8.86 -3.32 -4.52
N ILE A 240 7.57 -2.98 -4.45
CA ILE A 240 6.57 -3.79 -3.73
C ILE A 240 6.45 -5.18 -4.37
N LEU A 241 6.40 -5.26 -5.70
CA LEU A 241 6.41 -6.54 -6.41
C LEU A 241 7.66 -7.36 -6.09
N PHE A 242 8.83 -6.73 -6.09
CA PHE A 242 10.10 -7.39 -5.76
C PHE A 242 10.13 -7.87 -4.30
N LEU A 243 9.66 -7.06 -3.34
CA LEU A 243 9.58 -7.45 -1.94
C LEU A 243 8.58 -8.59 -1.73
N GLY A 244 7.43 -8.55 -2.41
CA GLY A 244 6.47 -9.65 -2.42
C GLY A 244 7.08 -10.95 -2.93
N GLU A 245 7.85 -10.90 -4.02
CA GLU A 245 8.55 -12.08 -4.53
C GLU A 245 9.57 -12.64 -3.53
N VAL A 246 10.39 -11.77 -2.93
CA VAL A 246 11.37 -12.18 -1.91
C VAL A 246 10.66 -12.86 -0.72
N LEU A 247 9.52 -12.34 -0.29
CA LEU A 247 8.74 -12.90 0.81
C LEU A 247 8.01 -14.19 0.44
N ALA A 248 7.51 -14.33 -0.79
CA ALA A 248 6.95 -15.58 -1.29
C ALA A 248 8.03 -16.69 -1.29
N LEU A 249 9.22 -16.37 -1.82
CA LEU A 249 10.34 -17.31 -1.86
C LEU A 249 10.86 -17.66 -0.45
N SER A 250 10.90 -16.70 0.47
CA SER A 250 11.34 -16.97 1.84
C SER A 250 10.37 -17.88 2.60
N ALA A 251 9.07 -17.80 2.31
CA ALA A 251 8.07 -18.69 2.86
C ALA A 251 8.18 -20.14 2.32
N LEU A 252 8.68 -20.33 1.09
CA LEU A 252 8.85 -21.65 0.46
C LEU A 252 10.05 -22.47 0.98
N VAL A 253 11.12 -21.82 1.44
CA VAL A 253 12.37 -22.54 1.77
C VAL A 253 12.19 -23.51 2.96
N ARG A 254 11.27 -23.21 3.88
CA ARG A 254 11.06 -24.01 5.10
C ARG A 254 10.00 -25.11 4.98
N SER A 255 9.05 -24.99 4.06
CA SER A 255 8.02 -26.04 3.87
C SER A 255 8.57 -27.38 3.37
N ASN A 256 9.80 -27.40 2.85
CA ASN A 256 10.41 -28.56 2.22
C ASN A 256 11.39 -29.35 3.12
N GLN A 257 11.53 -29.02 4.42
CA GLN A 257 12.54 -29.64 5.30
C GLN A 257 12.09 -30.86 6.11
N GLY A 258 10.82 -31.30 6.02
CA GLY A 258 10.40 -32.66 6.37
C GLY A 258 10.46 -33.07 7.86
N GLU A 259 10.94 -32.22 8.76
CA GLU A 259 10.80 -32.41 10.21
C GLU A 259 9.51 -31.74 10.71
N ALA A 260 8.73 -32.48 11.50
CA ALA A 260 7.41 -32.09 12.02
C ALA A 260 7.41 -30.82 12.91
N ASP A 261 8.59 -30.31 13.26
CA ASP A 261 8.79 -29.14 14.12
C ASP A 261 9.25 -27.88 13.36
N ASP A 262 9.49 -27.96 12.04
CA ASP A 262 10.12 -26.84 11.30
C ASP A 262 9.08 -25.89 10.68
N VAL A 263 8.19 -25.39 11.54
CA VAL A 263 7.10 -24.52 11.16
C VAL A 263 7.61 -23.07 11.00
N LEU A 264 7.20 -22.39 9.91
CA LEU A 264 7.53 -20.99 9.69
C LEU A 264 7.11 -20.16 10.91
N ASN A 265 7.96 -19.23 11.36
CA ASN A 265 7.57 -18.29 12.42
C ASN A 265 6.28 -17.60 12.00
N GLU A 266 5.25 -17.64 12.86
CA GLU A 266 3.91 -17.14 12.56
C GLU A 266 3.92 -15.68 12.08
N GLY A 267 4.74 -14.83 12.72
CA GLY A 267 4.91 -13.44 12.31
C GLY A 267 5.52 -13.30 10.91
N HIS A 268 6.46 -14.19 10.54
CA HIS A 268 7.02 -14.19 9.19
C HIS A 268 5.99 -14.64 8.15
N GLU A 269 5.21 -15.68 8.44
CA GLU A 269 4.19 -16.21 7.55
C GLU A 269 3.07 -15.22 7.31
N TYR A 270 2.56 -14.60 8.38
CA TYR A 270 1.58 -13.53 8.33
C TYR A 270 2.09 -12.39 7.44
N PHE A 271 3.30 -11.89 7.71
CA PHE A 271 3.85 -10.77 6.97
C PHE A 271 4.10 -11.13 5.50
N ALA A 272 4.59 -12.33 5.21
CA ALA A 272 4.77 -12.82 3.85
C ALA A 272 3.42 -12.92 3.12
N PHE A 273 2.40 -13.49 3.75
CA PHE A 273 1.05 -13.58 3.19
C PHE A 273 0.51 -12.20 2.80
N LEU A 274 0.54 -11.23 3.72
CA LEU A 274 0.04 -9.88 3.44
C LEU A 274 0.80 -9.18 2.30
N PHE A 275 2.13 -9.25 2.30
CA PHE A 275 2.94 -8.61 1.27
C PHE A 275 2.77 -9.23 -0.10
N VAL A 276 2.64 -10.56 -0.17
CA VAL A 276 2.43 -11.27 -1.43
C VAL A 276 1.06 -10.91 -2.01
N VAL A 277 0.01 -10.85 -1.18
CA VAL A 277 -1.32 -10.35 -1.60
C VAL A 277 -1.24 -8.90 -2.09
N GLN A 278 -0.56 -8.02 -1.33
CA GLN A 278 -0.39 -6.62 -1.72
C GLN A 278 0.32 -6.52 -3.08
N ALA A 279 1.43 -7.24 -3.26
CA ALA A 279 2.22 -7.25 -4.48
C ALA A 279 1.39 -7.71 -5.69
N ALA A 280 0.68 -8.84 -5.57
CA ALA A 280 -0.19 -9.34 -6.62
C ALA A 280 -1.29 -8.32 -6.97
N ALA A 281 -1.95 -7.73 -5.97
CA ALA A 281 -2.98 -6.72 -6.16
C ALA A 281 -2.44 -5.45 -6.82
N VAL A 282 -1.27 -4.95 -6.41
CA VAL A 282 -0.59 -3.79 -7.03
C VAL A 282 -0.28 -4.10 -8.49
N GLY A 283 0.30 -5.26 -8.80
CA GLY A 283 0.65 -5.64 -10.16
C GLY A 283 -0.57 -5.74 -11.08
N LEU A 284 -1.62 -6.42 -10.63
CA LEU A 284 -2.88 -6.53 -11.38
C LEU A 284 -3.55 -5.17 -11.58
N ALA A 285 -3.63 -4.35 -10.52
CA ALA A 285 -4.20 -3.02 -10.60
C ALA A 285 -3.39 -2.10 -11.52
N ALA A 286 -2.05 -2.25 -11.56
CA ALA A 286 -1.19 -1.48 -12.45
C ALA A 286 -1.44 -1.82 -13.92
N LEU A 287 -1.57 -3.12 -14.25
CA LEU A 287 -1.91 -3.57 -15.61
C LEU A 287 -3.31 -3.11 -16.02
N ALA A 288 -4.32 -3.30 -15.14
CA ALA A 288 -5.67 -2.83 -15.39
C ALA A 288 -5.72 -1.31 -15.60
N TRP A 289 -4.98 -0.57 -14.78
CA TRP A 289 -4.85 0.88 -14.92
C TRP A 289 -4.19 1.29 -16.24
N ALA A 290 -3.15 0.58 -16.67
CA ALA A 290 -2.51 0.80 -17.98
C ALA A 290 -3.50 0.66 -19.14
N LEU A 291 -4.29 -0.41 -19.12
CA LEU A 291 -5.30 -0.69 -20.14
C LEU A 291 -6.39 0.38 -20.18
N LEU A 292 -6.88 0.83 -19.01
CA LEU A 292 -7.90 1.86 -18.89
C LEU A 292 -7.40 3.25 -19.27
N ALA A 293 -6.14 3.57 -18.98
CA ALA A 293 -5.53 4.82 -19.40
C ALA A 293 -5.45 4.91 -20.93
N ASN A 294 -5.07 3.82 -21.59
CA ASN A 294 -4.91 3.78 -23.05
C ASN A 294 -6.23 3.89 -23.81
N SER A 295 -7.32 3.28 -23.33
CA SER A 295 -8.63 3.38 -24.00
C SER A 295 -9.16 4.82 -24.04
N SER A 296 -8.81 5.63 -23.06
CA SER A 296 -9.24 7.03 -23.00
C SER A 296 -8.58 7.92 -24.07
N GLU A 297 -7.32 7.66 -24.42
CA GLU A 297 -6.60 8.44 -25.45
C GLU A 297 -7.15 8.18 -26.85
N LEU A 298 -7.46 6.92 -27.18
CA LEU A 298 -8.04 6.53 -28.48
C LEU A 298 -9.37 7.24 -28.77
N SER A 299 -10.26 7.32 -27.76
CA SER A 299 -11.56 7.99 -27.91
C SER A 299 -11.46 9.49 -28.21
N THR A 300 -10.39 10.16 -27.73
CA THR A 300 -10.18 11.59 -28.00
C THR A 300 -9.60 11.86 -29.39
N SER A 301 -8.92 10.89 -30.00
CA SER A 301 -8.37 11.03 -31.36
C SER A 301 -9.46 10.94 -32.42
N GLU A 302 -10.42 10.01 -32.30
CA GLU A 302 -11.53 9.85 -33.28
C GLU A 302 -12.48 11.04 -33.33
N HIS A 303 -12.68 11.74 -32.21
CA HIS A 303 -13.52 12.94 -32.18
C HIS A 303 -12.81 14.22 -32.66
N GLY A 304 -11.49 14.19 -32.82
CA GLY A 304 -10.72 15.30 -33.38
C GLY A 304 -10.82 15.42 -34.90
N ASP A 305 -10.98 14.28 -35.59
CA ASP A 305 -10.94 14.19 -37.06
C ASP A 305 -12.27 14.49 -37.76
N THR A 306 -13.37 14.66 -37.03
CA THR A 306 -14.71 14.94 -37.60
C THR A 306 -15.06 16.43 -37.64
N ARG A 307 -14.08 17.33 -37.41
CA ARG A 307 -14.27 18.79 -37.39
C ARG A 307 -13.41 19.55 -38.41
N GLU A 308 -12.86 18.87 -39.41
CA GLU A 308 -12.29 19.51 -40.60
C GLU A 308 -13.27 19.49 -41.78
#